data_AF-A0A2T4C762-F1
#
_entry.id   AF-A0A2T4C762-F1
#
_cell.length_a   1.000
_cell.length_b   1.000
_cell.length_c   1.000
_cell.angle_alpha   90.00
_cell.angle_beta   90.00
_cell.angle_gamma   90.00
#
_symmetry.space_group_name_H-M   'P 1'
#
loop_
_entity.id
_entity.type
_entity.pdbx_description
1 polymer ?
#
loop_
_entity_poly.entity_id
_entity_poly.type
_entity_poly.pdbx_seq_one_letter_code
_entity_poly.pdbx_strand_id
1 'polypeptide(L)'
;MAKIFTAGDVASHNKPDSLYITIDGDVYDLTKFQDDHPGGKKILQRVAGKDASKQFWKYHNEGILKKYKAKLQRRTFGKKLIEHPVIRMKLAHMARQIEASYSWLESLVYQCEKMGETEAMLRLGGPIAGLKAQSTITFEFCAREASQIFGGLSYSRGGQGGKVERLYRDVRAYAIPGGSEEIMLDLSMRQSLRVAKAMGMKL
;
A
#
# COMPACT_ATOMS: atom_id res chain seq x y z
N MET A 1 26.91 -14.27 6.08
CA MET A 1 26.03 -13.10 5.85
C MET A 1 25.47 -13.17 4.44
N ALA A 2 24.17 -12.92 4.22
CA ALA A 2 23.57 -12.97 2.89
C ALA A 2 23.90 -11.69 2.10
N LYS A 3 24.46 -11.81 0.90
CA LYS A 3 24.81 -10.68 0.02
C LYS A 3 23.55 -10.12 -0.64
N ILE A 4 23.39 -8.81 -0.60
CA ILE A 4 22.26 -8.05 -1.15
C ILE A 4 22.67 -7.56 -2.54
N PHE A 5 21.78 -7.68 -3.53
CA PHE A 5 22.02 -7.22 -4.90
C PHE A 5 21.11 -6.04 -5.24
N THR A 6 21.71 -4.93 -5.65
CA THR A 6 21.04 -3.79 -6.30
C THR A 6 20.89 -4.04 -7.80
N ALA A 7 20.08 -3.22 -8.49
CA ALA A 7 20.01 -3.27 -9.95
C ALA A 7 21.38 -3.06 -10.62
N GLY A 8 22.23 -2.20 -10.04
CA GLY A 8 23.61 -2.00 -10.51
C GLY A 8 24.49 -3.22 -10.29
N ASP A 9 24.34 -3.91 -9.15
CA ASP A 9 25.07 -5.15 -8.89
C ASP A 9 24.67 -6.22 -9.91
N VAL A 10 23.37 -6.41 -10.15
CA VAL A 10 22.88 -7.37 -11.16
C VAL A 10 23.40 -7.00 -12.54
N ALA A 11 23.37 -5.72 -12.92
CA ALA A 11 23.88 -5.25 -14.22
C ALA A 11 25.37 -5.54 -14.43
N SER A 12 26.16 -5.64 -13.36
CA SER A 12 27.58 -6.04 -13.43
C SER A 12 27.77 -7.55 -13.67
N HIS A 13 26.74 -8.36 -13.42
CA HIS A 13 26.69 -9.81 -13.67
C HIS A 13 26.05 -10.09 -15.05
N ASN A 14 26.70 -9.62 -16.11
CA ASN A 14 26.21 -9.66 -17.49
C ASN A 14 27.05 -10.53 -18.45
N LYS A 15 27.91 -11.40 -17.92
CA LYS A 15 28.82 -12.24 -18.70
C LYS A 15 28.51 -13.73 -18.53
N PRO A 16 28.93 -14.62 -19.45
CA PRO A 16 28.70 -16.06 -19.29
C PRO A 16 29.30 -16.65 -18.02
N ASP A 17 30.45 -16.16 -17.56
CA ASP A 17 31.08 -16.59 -16.30
C ASP A 17 30.46 -15.94 -15.04
N SER A 18 29.49 -15.06 -15.23
CA SER A 18 28.86 -14.25 -14.18
C SER A 18 27.51 -13.72 -14.69
N LEU A 19 26.47 -14.58 -14.68
CA LEU A 19 25.20 -14.36 -15.39
C LEU A 19 24.03 -14.31 -14.41
N TYR A 20 23.63 -13.11 -13.99
CA TYR A 20 22.47 -12.94 -13.12
C TYR A 20 21.32 -12.31 -13.88
N ILE A 21 20.09 -12.62 -13.46
CA ILE A 21 18.88 -12.00 -13.98
C ILE A 21 17.95 -11.65 -12.83
N THR A 22 17.00 -10.76 -13.08
CA THR A 22 15.90 -10.49 -12.15
C THR A 22 14.59 -11.04 -12.71
N ILE A 23 13.80 -11.72 -11.89
CA ILE A 23 12.42 -12.15 -12.18
C ILE A 23 11.55 -11.69 -11.00
N ASP A 24 10.56 -10.83 -11.26
CA ASP A 24 9.63 -10.23 -10.29
C ASP A 24 10.35 -9.59 -9.09
N GLY A 25 11.50 -8.97 -9.36
CA GLY A 25 12.32 -8.35 -8.33
C GLY A 25 13.13 -9.33 -7.48
N ASP A 26 13.11 -10.64 -7.76
CA ASP A 26 14.02 -11.69 -7.24
C ASP A 26 15.21 -11.89 -8.19
N VAL A 27 16.42 -12.12 -7.68
CA VAL A 27 17.65 -12.24 -8.47
C VAL A 27 18.00 -13.71 -8.52
N TYR A 28 18.41 -14.15 -9.69
CA TYR A 28 18.73 -15.53 -9.97
C TYR A 28 20.12 -15.59 -10.57
N ASP A 29 20.98 -16.40 -9.97
CA ASP A 29 22.26 -16.73 -10.55
C ASP A 29 22.10 -17.93 -11.46
N LEU A 30 22.26 -17.67 -12.75
CA LEU A 30 22.15 -18.68 -13.79
C LEU A 30 23.50 -19.07 -14.37
N THR A 31 24.61 -18.63 -13.76
CA THR A 31 25.97 -18.86 -14.28
C THR A 31 26.23 -20.34 -14.54
N LYS A 32 25.81 -21.24 -13.65
CA LYS A 32 25.93 -22.69 -13.86
C LYS A 32 24.73 -23.27 -14.62
N PHE A 33 23.55 -22.71 -14.41
CA PHE A 33 22.31 -23.22 -14.99
C PHE A 33 22.17 -22.94 -16.49
N GLN A 34 22.93 -21.99 -17.03
CA GLN A 34 22.77 -21.59 -18.43
C GLN A 34 22.96 -22.75 -19.40
N ASP A 35 23.84 -23.71 -19.09
CA ASP A 35 24.10 -24.89 -19.91
C ASP A 35 22.99 -25.95 -19.78
N ASP A 36 22.25 -25.94 -18.67
CA ASP A 36 21.12 -26.85 -18.39
C ASP A 36 19.77 -26.27 -18.84
N HIS A 37 19.74 -25.02 -19.33
CA HIS A 37 18.50 -24.36 -19.70
C HIS A 37 17.92 -24.96 -20.99
N PRO A 38 16.69 -25.53 -20.97
CA PRO A 38 16.11 -26.21 -22.13
C PRO A 38 15.92 -25.31 -23.36
N GLY A 39 15.72 -24.01 -23.16
CA GLY A 39 15.64 -23.02 -24.24
C GLY A 39 17.01 -22.59 -24.80
N GLY A 40 18.11 -23.14 -24.26
CA GLY A 40 19.47 -22.84 -24.64
C GLY A 40 20.07 -21.61 -23.94
N LYS A 41 21.39 -21.62 -23.77
CA LYS A 41 22.14 -20.57 -23.06
C LYS A 41 22.12 -19.20 -23.72
N LYS A 42 22.05 -19.15 -25.06
CA LYS A 42 22.07 -17.88 -25.81
C LYS A 42 20.91 -16.95 -25.43
N ILE A 43 19.76 -17.51 -25.06
CA ILE A 43 18.59 -16.73 -24.64
C ILE A 43 18.85 -16.08 -23.29
N LEU A 44 19.44 -16.83 -22.34
CA LEU A 44 19.79 -16.31 -21.01
C LEU A 44 20.89 -15.25 -21.09
N GLN A 45 21.90 -15.48 -21.92
CA GLN A 45 23.00 -14.52 -22.13
C GLN A 45 22.51 -13.17 -22.69
N ARG A 46 21.43 -13.15 -23.48
CA ARG A 46 20.84 -11.90 -24.01
C ARG A 46 20.19 -11.04 -22.92
N VAL A 47 19.70 -11.67 -21.87
CA VAL A 47 19.04 -11.00 -20.72
C VAL A 47 19.94 -10.93 -19.48
N ALA A 48 21.21 -11.33 -19.61
CA ALA A 48 22.19 -11.25 -18.55
C ALA A 48 22.31 -9.81 -18.01
N GLY A 49 22.28 -9.68 -16.69
CA GLY A 49 22.30 -8.41 -15.96
C GLY A 49 21.03 -7.58 -16.07
N LYS A 50 19.91 -8.16 -16.53
CA LYS A 50 18.64 -7.43 -16.76
C LYS A 50 17.46 -8.08 -16.05
N ASP A 51 16.36 -7.33 -16.00
CA ASP A 51 15.04 -7.86 -15.67
C ASP A 51 14.50 -8.70 -16.83
N ALA A 52 14.26 -9.98 -16.57
CA ALA A 52 13.76 -10.97 -17.51
C ALA A 52 12.33 -11.43 -17.18
N SER A 53 11.61 -10.75 -16.29
CA SER A 53 10.29 -11.16 -15.81
C SER A 53 9.30 -11.37 -16.96
N LYS A 54 9.23 -10.42 -17.90
CA LYS A 54 8.33 -10.52 -19.08
C LYS A 54 8.66 -11.74 -19.95
N GLN A 55 9.94 -11.99 -20.19
CA GLN A 55 10.40 -13.12 -20.99
C GLN A 55 10.15 -14.44 -20.27
N PHE A 56 10.37 -14.49 -18.96
CA PHE A 56 10.11 -15.67 -18.16
C PHE A 56 8.65 -16.08 -18.25
N TRP A 57 7.71 -15.17 -17.95
CA TRP A 57 6.27 -15.45 -17.93
C TRP A 57 5.66 -15.74 -19.31
N LYS A 58 6.31 -15.30 -20.38
CA LYS A 58 5.88 -15.64 -21.75
C LYS A 58 6.10 -17.12 -22.09
N TYR A 59 7.13 -17.74 -21.52
CA TYR A 59 7.56 -19.10 -21.88
C TYR A 59 7.50 -20.10 -20.73
N HIS A 60 7.26 -19.64 -19.50
CA HIS A 60 7.28 -20.45 -18.29
C HIS A 60 6.10 -20.09 -17.36
N ASN A 61 5.83 -20.99 -16.41
CA ASN A 61 4.77 -20.85 -15.41
C ASN A 61 5.33 -20.87 -13.98
N GLU A 62 4.45 -20.64 -13.00
CA GLU A 62 4.82 -20.60 -11.57
C GLU A 62 5.43 -21.91 -11.08
N GLY A 63 5.01 -23.05 -11.62
CA GLY A 63 5.52 -24.36 -11.22
C GLY A 63 7.01 -24.49 -11.52
N ILE A 64 7.45 -24.00 -12.68
CA ILE A 64 8.86 -23.96 -13.04
C ILE A 64 9.63 -23.02 -12.11
N LEU A 65 9.09 -21.83 -11.84
CA LEU A 65 9.76 -20.88 -10.94
C LEU A 65 9.94 -21.49 -9.55
N LYS A 66 8.90 -22.08 -8.97
CA LYS A 66 8.95 -22.77 -7.66
C LYS A 66 9.99 -23.88 -7.64
N LYS A 67 10.07 -24.69 -8.71
CA LYS A 67 11.03 -25.81 -8.81
C LYS A 67 12.49 -25.35 -8.74
N TYR A 68 12.82 -24.23 -9.38
CA TYR A 68 14.20 -23.76 -9.48
C TYR A 68 14.56 -22.64 -8.50
N LYS A 69 13.56 -22.03 -7.83
CA LYS A 69 13.76 -20.90 -6.92
C LYS A 69 14.79 -21.19 -5.84
N ALA A 70 14.65 -22.28 -5.10
CA ALA A 70 15.56 -22.61 -4.00
C ALA A 70 17.02 -22.82 -4.45
N LYS A 71 17.24 -23.24 -5.70
CA LYS A 71 18.58 -23.55 -6.24
C LYS A 71 19.26 -22.34 -6.86
N LEU A 72 18.50 -21.49 -7.53
CA LEU A 72 19.03 -20.42 -8.39
C LEU A 72 18.88 -19.03 -7.78
N GLN A 73 17.93 -18.84 -6.86
CA GLN A 73 17.65 -17.51 -6.30
C GLN A 73 18.82 -17.03 -5.43
N ARG A 74 19.43 -15.93 -5.85
CA ARG A 74 20.24 -15.07 -5.01
C ARG A 74 19.33 -13.94 -4.53
N ARG A 75 18.96 -13.98 -3.24
CA ARG A 75 17.97 -13.08 -2.61
C ARG A 75 18.02 -11.62 -3.08
N THR A 76 16.86 -10.96 -3.07
CA THR A 76 16.71 -9.56 -3.47
C THR A 76 16.26 -8.63 -2.37
N PHE A 77 16.65 -7.37 -2.53
CA PHE A 77 16.40 -6.27 -1.62
C PHE A 77 16.78 -6.51 -0.16
N GLY A 78 17.47 -7.61 0.16
CA GLY A 78 18.16 -7.90 1.42
C GLY A 78 17.33 -7.93 2.70
N LYS A 79 16.09 -7.49 2.59
CA LYS A 79 15.21 -7.01 3.64
C LYS A 79 13.79 -7.14 3.10
N LYS A 80 12.88 -7.68 3.90
CA LYS A 80 11.44 -7.65 3.62
C LYS A 80 11.02 -6.20 3.38
N LEU A 81 9.94 -5.95 2.64
CA LEU A 81 9.41 -4.59 2.43
C LEU A 81 9.31 -3.80 3.75
N ILE A 82 8.82 -4.43 4.82
CA ILE A 82 8.71 -3.85 6.17
C ILE A 82 10.06 -3.45 6.80
N GLU A 83 11.18 -4.00 6.34
CA GLU A 83 12.51 -3.68 6.85
C GLU A 83 13.08 -2.39 6.22
N HIS A 84 12.41 -1.80 5.22
CA HIS A 84 12.74 -0.48 4.70
C HIS A 84 12.12 0.64 5.57
N PRO A 85 12.90 1.65 6.03
CA PRO A 85 12.38 2.73 6.88
C PRO A 85 11.20 3.49 6.26
N VAL A 86 11.23 3.74 4.94
CA VAL A 86 10.15 4.45 4.25
C VAL A 86 8.83 3.67 4.29
N ILE A 87 8.88 2.33 4.23
CA ILE A 87 7.69 1.48 4.32
C ILE A 87 7.13 1.50 5.74
N ARG A 88 7.99 1.39 6.76
CA ARG A 88 7.55 1.53 8.16
C ARG A 88 6.95 2.90 8.44
N MET A 89 7.56 3.96 7.91
CA MET A 89 7.05 5.32 8.04
C MET A 89 5.64 5.44 7.44
N LYS A 90 5.42 4.94 6.22
CA LYS A 90 4.10 4.92 5.58
C LYS A 90 3.07 4.17 6.43
N LEU A 91 3.41 2.97 6.88
CA LEU A 91 2.54 2.16 7.75
C LEU A 91 2.26 2.86 9.10
N ALA A 92 3.24 3.53 9.68
CA ALA A 92 3.07 4.31 10.90
C ALA A 92 2.14 5.52 10.69
N HIS A 93 2.24 6.23 9.56
CA HIS A 93 1.32 7.32 9.24
C HIS A 93 -0.11 6.84 8.99
N MET A 94 -0.27 5.67 8.37
CA MET A 94 -1.57 5.01 8.20
C MET A 94 -2.15 4.64 9.57
N ALA A 95 -1.41 3.89 10.38
CA ALA A 95 -1.84 3.47 11.71
C ALA A 95 -2.21 4.67 12.60
N ARG A 96 -1.35 5.69 12.66
CA ARG A 96 -1.62 6.91 13.44
C ARG A 96 -2.94 7.58 13.08
N GLN A 97 -3.29 7.65 11.79
CA GLN A 97 -4.54 8.28 11.34
C GLN A 97 -5.76 7.40 11.60
N ILE A 98 -5.61 6.08 11.46
CA ILE A 98 -6.67 5.11 11.80
C ILE A 98 -6.98 5.20 13.29
N GLU A 99 -5.96 5.12 14.15
CA GLU A 99 -6.11 5.19 15.61
C GLU A 99 -6.71 6.53 16.06
N ALA A 100 -6.30 7.65 15.46
CA ALA A 100 -6.88 8.96 15.74
C ALA A 100 -8.36 9.03 15.34
N SER A 101 -8.72 8.49 14.17
CA SER A 101 -10.10 8.46 13.69
C SER A 101 -10.97 7.54 14.55
N TYR A 102 -10.44 6.39 14.96
CA TYR A 102 -11.12 5.45 15.83
C TYR A 102 -11.33 6.02 17.24
N SER A 103 -10.32 6.67 17.81
CA SER A 103 -10.45 7.33 19.12
C SER A 103 -11.50 8.46 19.10
N TRP A 104 -11.58 9.22 18.01
CA TRP A 104 -12.62 10.23 17.84
C TRP A 104 -14.01 9.58 17.72
N LEU A 105 -14.15 8.49 16.97
CA LEU A 105 -15.39 7.71 16.90
C LEU A 105 -15.84 7.23 18.30
N GLU A 106 -14.96 6.55 19.04
CA GLU A 106 -15.26 6.06 20.39
C GLU A 106 -15.70 7.19 21.33
N SER A 107 -15.00 8.33 21.29
CA SER A 107 -15.37 9.52 22.06
C SER A 107 -16.76 10.07 21.70
N LEU A 108 -17.13 10.08 20.41
CA LEU A 108 -18.45 10.54 19.99
C LEU A 108 -19.54 9.55 20.36
N VAL A 109 -19.30 8.25 20.18
CA VAL A 109 -20.25 7.20 20.59
C VAL A 109 -20.52 7.32 22.08
N TYR A 110 -19.48 7.42 22.90
CA TYR A 110 -19.63 7.61 24.34
C TYR A 110 -20.44 8.87 24.68
N GLN A 111 -20.17 10.00 24.04
CA GLN A 111 -20.93 11.23 24.27
C GLN A 111 -22.40 11.10 23.84
N CYS A 112 -22.68 10.44 22.72
CA CYS A 112 -24.05 10.17 22.28
C CYS A 112 -24.82 9.31 23.29
N GLU A 113 -24.17 8.38 23.97
CA GLU A 113 -24.80 7.53 24.99
C GLU A 113 -24.99 8.23 26.35
N LYS A 114 -24.14 9.21 26.67
CA LYS A 114 -24.15 9.89 27.98
C LYS A 114 -24.87 11.23 27.99
N MET A 115 -25.01 11.88 26.85
CA MET A 115 -25.75 13.14 26.74
C MET A 115 -27.24 12.89 26.52
N GLY A 116 -28.08 13.79 27.03
CA GLY A 116 -29.50 13.80 26.66
C GLY A 116 -29.65 14.09 25.17
N GLU A 117 -30.70 13.54 24.53
CA GLU A 117 -30.91 13.62 23.07
C GLU A 117 -30.79 15.04 22.51
N THR A 118 -31.47 16.02 23.14
CA THR A 118 -31.42 17.43 22.71
C THR A 118 -30.03 18.04 22.86
N GLU A 119 -29.30 17.69 23.92
CA GLU A 119 -27.93 18.16 24.13
C GLU A 119 -26.98 17.56 23.09
N ALA A 120 -27.08 16.25 22.84
CA ALA A 120 -26.31 15.54 21.85
C ALA A 120 -26.53 16.13 20.45
N MET A 121 -27.80 16.37 20.07
CA MET A 121 -28.16 17.01 18.80
C MET A 121 -27.53 18.40 18.66
N LEU A 122 -27.54 19.19 19.74
CA LEU A 122 -26.97 20.53 19.70
C LEU A 122 -25.44 20.49 19.59
N ARG A 123 -24.75 19.67 20.41
CA ARG A 123 -23.30 19.74 20.60
C ARG A 123 -22.50 18.84 19.66
N LEU A 124 -23.05 17.70 19.23
CA LEU A 124 -22.29 16.66 18.51
C LEU A 124 -22.47 16.72 17.00
N GLY A 125 -23.45 17.46 16.47
CA GLY A 125 -23.69 17.54 15.02
C GLY A 125 -22.46 18.00 14.21
N GLY A 126 -21.71 18.97 14.72
CA GLY A 126 -20.46 19.44 14.10
C GLY A 126 -19.36 18.36 14.14
N PRO A 127 -18.99 17.88 15.34
CA PRO A 127 -18.02 16.80 15.51
C PRO A 127 -18.33 15.53 14.69
N ILE A 128 -19.59 15.12 14.58
CA ILE A 128 -20.02 13.96 13.76
C ILE A 128 -19.75 14.22 12.28
N ALA A 129 -20.11 15.39 11.76
CA ALA A 129 -19.80 15.77 10.38
C ALA A 129 -18.29 15.77 10.12
N GLY A 130 -17.51 16.34 11.05
CA GLY A 130 -16.05 16.33 11.01
C GLY A 130 -15.46 14.92 11.00
N LEU A 131 -15.95 14.03 11.88
CA LEU A 131 -15.51 12.64 11.93
C LEU A 131 -15.83 11.90 10.63
N LYS A 132 -16.99 12.15 10.03
CA LYS A 132 -17.36 11.53 8.75
C LYS A 132 -16.36 11.90 7.65
N ALA A 133 -16.00 13.18 7.52
CA ALA A 133 -14.98 13.62 6.56
C ALA A 133 -13.61 13.04 6.89
N GLN A 134 -13.20 13.09 8.17
CA GLN A 134 -11.93 12.56 8.64
C GLN A 134 -11.76 11.06 8.33
N SER A 135 -12.85 10.29 8.43
CA SER A 135 -12.85 8.86 8.16
C SER A 135 -12.55 8.56 6.68
N THR A 136 -13.15 9.31 5.76
CA THR A 136 -12.97 9.09 4.31
C THR A 136 -11.64 9.63 3.81
N ILE A 137 -11.17 10.75 4.35
CA ILE A 137 -9.81 11.29 4.09
C ILE A 137 -8.75 10.28 4.55
N THR A 138 -8.93 9.70 5.73
CA THR A 138 -8.03 8.66 6.25
C THR A 138 -8.08 7.41 5.38
N PHE A 139 -9.27 7.00 4.92
CA PHE A 139 -9.40 5.86 4.02
C PHE A 139 -8.69 6.10 2.68
N GLU A 140 -8.89 7.26 2.06
CA GLU A 140 -8.21 7.63 0.81
C GLU A 140 -6.69 7.61 0.98
N PHE A 141 -6.19 8.23 2.05
CA PHE A 141 -4.77 8.24 2.38
C PHE A 141 -4.21 6.81 2.49
N CYS A 142 -4.88 5.95 3.26
CA CYS A 142 -4.42 4.58 3.48
C CYS A 142 -4.47 3.75 2.20
N ALA A 143 -5.53 3.89 1.39
CA ALA A 143 -5.66 3.19 0.11
C ALA A 143 -4.55 3.61 -0.88
N ARG A 144 -4.25 4.91 -0.95
CA ARG A 144 -3.19 5.45 -1.81
C ARG A 144 -1.81 4.97 -1.37
N GLU A 145 -1.50 5.01 -0.08
CA GLU A 145 -0.23 4.52 0.45
C GLU A 145 -0.07 3.00 0.27
N ALA A 146 -1.15 2.23 0.48
CA ALA A 146 -1.16 0.80 0.20
C ALA A 146 -0.91 0.50 -1.27
N SER A 147 -1.53 1.25 -2.19
CA SER A 147 -1.28 1.13 -3.63
C SER A 147 0.19 1.35 -3.97
N GLN A 148 0.83 2.38 -3.38
CA GLN A 148 2.25 2.65 -3.59
C GLN A 148 3.16 1.54 -3.03
N ILE A 149 2.81 0.94 -1.90
CA ILE A 149 3.56 -0.18 -1.30
C ILE A 149 3.47 -1.43 -2.19
N PHE A 150 2.31 -1.70 -2.79
CA PHE A 150 2.08 -2.84 -3.67
C PHE A 150 2.60 -2.59 -5.11
N GLY A 151 2.90 -1.34 -5.48
CA GLY A 151 3.40 -0.98 -6.80
C GLY A 151 2.45 -1.42 -7.91
N GLY A 152 2.97 -1.96 -9.01
CA GLY A 152 2.15 -2.40 -10.15
C GLY A 152 1.09 -3.46 -9.82
N LEU A 153 1.26 -4.21 -8.72
CA LEU A 153 0.25 -5.19 -8.28
C LEU A 153 -1.03 -4.53 -7.78
N SER A 154 -1.00 -3.24 -7.39
CA SER A 154 -2.19 -2.53 -6.92
C SER A 154 -3.27 -2.33 -7.98
N TYR A 155 -2.92 -2.48 -9.26
CA TYR A 155 -3.87 -2.44 -10.39
C TYR A 155 -4.47 -3.82 -10.71
N SER A 156 -3.95 -4.89 -10.11
CA SER A 156 -4.39 -6.25 -10.39
C SER A 156 -5.66 -6.57 -9.60
N ARG A 157 -6.77 -6.82 -10.30
CA ARG A 157 -8.08 -7.16 -9.70
C ARG A 157 -8.15 -8.51 -8.97
N GLY A 158 -7.07 -9.29 -9.00
CA GLY A 158 -6.97 -10.62 -8.38
C GLY A 158 -5.64 -10.84 -7.67
N GLY A 159 -5.50 -12.00 -7.04
CA GLY A 159 -4.27 -12.37 -6.32
C GLY A 159 -3.98 -11.46 -5.12
N GLN A 160 -2.70 -11.21 -4.85
CA GLN A 160 -2.26 -10.47 -3.67
C GLN A 160 -2.67 -8.99 -3.68
N GLY A 161 -2.77 -8.36 -4.87
CA GLY A 161 -3.12 -6.94 -5.03
C GLY A 161 -4.62 -6.63 -5.08
N GLY A 162 -5.47 -7.63 -5.27
CA GLY A 162 -6.91 -7.42 -5.53
C GLY A 162 -7.67 -6.70 -4.41
N LYS A 163 -7.23 -6.85 -3.15
CA LYS A 163 -7.82 -6.10 -2.02
C LYS A 163 -7.48 -4.62 -2.10
N VAL A 164 -6.22 -4.29 -2.43
CA VAL A 164 -5.75 -2.91 -2.54
C VAL A 164 -6.40 -2.20 -3.73
N GLU A 165 -6.49 -2.88 -4.89
CA GLU A 165 -7.21 -2.38 -6.07
C GLU A 165 -8.65 -2.00 -5.71
N ARG A 166 -9.36 -2.93 -5.05
CA ARG A 166 -10.76 -2.73 -4.69
C ARG A 166 -10.94 -1.55 -3.73
N LEU A 167 -10.16 -1.53 -2.65
CA LEU A 167 -10.22 -0.45 -1.67
C LEU A 167 -9.96 0.90 -2.32
N TYR A 168 -8.92 1.01 -3.15
CA TYR A 168 -8.60 2.24 -3.88
C TYR A 168 -9.71 2.68 -4.82
N ARG A 169 -10.34 1.74 -5.53
CA ARG A 169 -11.48 2.02 -6.43
C ARG A 169 -12.72 2.46 -5.65
N ASP A 170 -12.96 1.90 -4.48
CA ASP A 170 -14.18 2.13 -3.71
C ASP A 170 -14.11 3.40 -2.83
N VAL A 171 -12.94 4.03 -2.62
CA VAL A 171 -12.79 5.24 -1.78
C VAL A 171 -13.88 6.28 -2.02
N ARG A 172 -14.13 6.65 -3.28
CA ARG A 172 -15.10 7.70 -3.62
C ARG A 172 -16.56 7.28 -3.34
N ALA A 173 -16.84 5.98 -3.36
CA ALA A 173 -18.15 5.45 -2.98
C ALA A 173 -18.44 5.63 -1.48
N TYR A 174 -17.42 5.81 -0.64
CA TYR A 174 -17.59 6.16 0.78
C TYR A 174 -17.48 7.67 1.03
N ALA A 175 -16.62 8.37 0.29
CA ALA A 175 -16.37 9.80 0.48
C ALA A 175 -17.55 10.70 0.08
N ILE A 176 -18.34 10.31 -0.93
CA ILE A 176 -19.37 11.19 -1.52
C ILE A 176 -20.75 11.03 -0.86
N PRO A 177 -21.30 9.82 -0.67
CA PRO A 177 -22.63 9.66 -0.10
C PRO A 177 -22.74 10.26 1.31
N GLY A 178 -23.88 10.87 1.62
CA GLY A 178 -24.07 11.61 2.87
C GLY A 178 -23.24 12.89 2.96
N GLY A 179 -22.76 13.44 1.83
CA GLY A 179 -22.09 14.74 1.65
C GLY A 179 -20.57 14.65 1.51
N SER A 180 -19.97 15.34 0.55
CA SER A 180 -18.53 15.25 0.33
C SER A 180 -17.71 15.78 1.50
N GLU A 181 -16.42 15.47 1.52
CA GLU A 181 -15.48 15.89 2.57
C GLU A 181 -15.50 17.39 2.80
N GLU A 182 -15.52 18.18 1.73
CA GLU A 182 -15.56 19.65 1.79
C GLU A 182 -16.86 20.15 2.45
N ILE A 183 -17.99 19.55 2.08
CA ILE A 183 -19.30 19.90 2.63
C ILE A 183 -19.38 19.54 4.12
N MET A 184 -18.83 18.38 4.49
CA MET A 184 -18.87 17.88 5.86
C MET A 184 -17.92 18.65 6.79
N LEU A 185 -16.75 19.07 6.30
CA LEU A 185 -15.83 19.94 7.02
C LEU A 185 -16.43 21.34 7.24
N ASP A 186 -17.06 21.90 6.22
CA ASP A 186 -17.76 23.18 6.34
C ASP A 186 -18.97 23.08 7.30
N LEU A 187 -19.78 22.02 7.19
CA LEU A 187 -20.88 21.76 8.12
C LEU A 187 -20.38 21.62 9.57
N SER A 188 -19.27 20.91 9.78
CA SER A 188 -18.62 20.75 11.08
C SER A 188 -18.36 22.10 11.74
N MET A 189 -17.77 23.03 10.98
CA MET A 189 -17.48 24.37 11.47
C MET A 189 -18.74 25.19 11.70
N ARG A 190 -19.70 25.18 10.77
CA ARG A 190 -20.95 25.92 10.92
C ARG A 190 -21.74 25.52 12.17
N GLN A 191 -21.82 24.22 12.45
CA GLN A 191 -22.47 23.71 13.66
C GLN A 191 -21.71 24.13 14.92
N SER A 192 -20.38 24.00 14.92
CA SER A 192 -19.55 24.39 16.06
C SER A 192 -19.68 25.88 16.39
N LEU A 193 -19.74 26.76 15.38
CA LEU A 193 -19.97 28.20 15.56
C LEU A 193 -21.37 28.48 16.14
N ARG A 194 -22.39 27.75 15.70
CA ARG A 194 -23.75 27.88 16.24
C ARG A 194 -23.80 27.51 17.73
N VAL A 195 -23.12 26.44 18.13
CA VAL A 195 -22.98 26.03 19.53
C VAL A 195 -22.23 27.08 20.34
N ALA A 196 -21.08 27.55 19.85
CA ALA A 196 -20.29 28.57 20.53
C ALA A 196 -21.12 29.83 20.82
N LYS A 197 -21.87 30.31 19.81
CA LYS A 197 -22.80 31.44 19.96
C LYS A 197 -23.90 31.17 20.99
N ALA A 198 -24.50 29.98 20.97
CA ALA A 198 -25.53 29.59 21.94
C ALA A 198 -24.99 29.50 23.38
N MET A 199 -23.71 29.16 23.54
CA MET A 199 -23.02 29.09 24.84
C MET A 199 -22.41 30.43 25.27
N GLY A 200 -22.62 31.52 24.52
CA GLY A 200 -22.08 32.85 24.84
C GLY A 200 -20.56 32.96 24.69
N MET A 201 -19.92 32.02 24.00
CA MET A 201 -18.48 32.07 23.72
C MET A 201 -18.19 33.14 22.66
N LYS A 202 -17.18 33.98 22.91
CA LYS A 202 -16.65 34.91 21.91
C LYS A 202 -15.53 34.19 21.15
N LEU A 203 -15.64 34.15 19.82
CA LEU A 203 -14.53 33.77 18.95
C LEU A 203 -13.54 34.92 18.81
#